data_AF-A0A818UKD9-F1
#
_entry.id   AF-A0A818UKD9-F1
#
_cell.length_a   1.000
_cell.length_b   1.000
_cell.length_c   1.000
_cell.angle_alpha   90.00
_cell.angle_beta   90.00
_cell.angle_gamma   90.00
#
_symmetry.space_group_name_H-M   'P 1'
#
loop_
_entity.id
_entity.type
_entity.pdbx_description
1 polymer ?
#
loop_
_entity_poly.entity_id
_entity_poly.type
_entity_poly.pdbx_seq_one_letter_code
_entity_poly.pdbx_strand_id
1 'polypeptide(L)'
;MPSTINEDLSNSKNIAPASFNLIGETTTNLSLLSSTLSTSPRDRCRRCQQLVYVTERIGPVKDSLYHKLCFKCLKCDRQLDFKTYFTNSIDLNDKEIYCQSHVPRSGKGIFSTDNIHIQNVMKAPKLNVMQKLDDRLKGTHLDSQSVSIAHAMKAQQMFEQGREKISSIHNFPALPPDILHAREEVRRAQKSLEEKQREEEDQLFIKFRVDRELEEKKIEREVIDEWEKKLQMLTAKYEDDLRRKKDKKTERELTLRFTKEKAELEQNMTLKRDKKREIVRKQLMEKEQESTHSLVSKFSKEMINLIQAKEREVLVENGVDDQLAASYSMLQLSQPPPPQPPRRHKRDLYEDPSVFEHVDQQAITVAESEQTSYTELIDQLTYGLLTDLEKARAIFRWITVKDLNAIDFQNNLTTDTPMGLLRGIKYGTETYHTLFMRLCSFAALHCVDVKGHSKSVGYEPGMHIAEGKFTNTWNAVLIDGEWRFVQCNWGARHLVMSKDKKQIDTTPPIPTREKIKYQVI
;
A
#
# COMPACT_ATOMS: atom_id res chain seq x y z
N MET A 1 -29.48 47.20 -15.55
CA MET A 1 -29.73 47.62 -16.93
C MET A 1 -28.40 47.59 -17.69
N PRO A 2 -28.36 46.98 -18.88
CA PRO A 2 -27.14 46.60 -19.58
C PRO A 2 -26.73 47.61 -20.66
N SER A 3 -25.45 47.61 -21.06
CA SER A 3 -24.99 48.14 -22.35
C SER A 3 -23.66 47.46 -22.71
N THR A 4 -23.65 46.35 -23.48
CA THR A 4 -23.40 46.25 -24.94
C THR A 4 -22.14 46.97 -25.44
N ILE A 5 -21.09 46.22 -25.81
CA ILE A 5 -20.69 45.74 -27.15
C ILE A 5 -19.75 46.74 -27.87
N ASN A 6 -18.52 46.31 -28.18
CA ASN A 6 -18.02 46.21 -29.56
C ASN A 6 -16.70 45.43 -29.64
N GLU A 7 -16.72 44.43 -30.53
CA GLU A 7 -15.56 43.76 -31.13
C GLU A 7 -14.80 44.73 -32.04
N ASP A 8 -13.51 44.49 -32.24
CA ASP A 8 -12.98 44.43 -33.62
C ASP A 8 -11.66 43.65 -33.68
N LEU A 9 -11.64 42.71 -34.63
CA LEU A 9 -10.50 41.92 -35.07
C LEU A 9 -9.64 42.74 -36.04
N SER A 10 -8.31 42.58 -35.97
CA SER A 10 -7.50 42.52 -37.19
C SER A 10 -6.23 41.69 -37.00
N ASN A 11 -6.13 40.71 -37.88
CA ASN A 11 -5.14 39.67 -38.06
C ASN A 11 -3.96 40.18 -38.90
N SER A 12 -2.71 39.74 -38.66
CA SER A 12 -1.80 39.21 -39.70
C SER A 12 -0.34 39.03 -39.23
N LYS A 13 0.05 37.75 -39.11
CA LYS A 13 1.25 37.06 -39.64
C LYS A 13 2.53 37.87 -40.01
N ASN A 14 3.68 37.43 -39.49
CA ASN A 14 4.76 36.74 -40.25
C ASN A 14 6.02 36.51 -39.38
N ILE A 15 6.47 35.26 -39.20
CA ILE A 15 7.66 34.61 -39.84
C ILE A 15 9.01 34.92 -39.14
N ALA A 16 9.68 33.85 -38.68
CA ALA A 16 11.02 33.80 -38.09
C ALA A 16 12.14 34.15 -39.10
N PRO A 17 13.40 34.29 -38.64
CA PRO A 17 14.32 33.16 -38.87
C PRO A 17 15.34 32.91 -37.74
N ALA A 18 15.88 31.69 -37.77
CA ALA A 18 17.00 31.23 -36.98
C ALA A 18 18.35 31.76 -37.52
N SER A 19 19.35 31.86 -36.64
CA SER A 19 20.76 31.99 -37.03
C SER A 19 21.68 31.21 -36.08
N PHE A 20 22.34 30.21 -36.67
CA PHE A 20 23.55 29.53 -36.22
C PHE A 20 24.74 30.49 -36.15
N ASN A 21 25.73 30.22 -35.29
CA ASN A 21 27.11 30.64 -35.50
C ASN A 21 28.08 29.55 -34.98
N LEU A 22 29.03 29.21 -35.85
CA LEU A 22 30.16 28.31 -35.69
C LEU A 22 31.40 29.07 -36.20
N ILE A 23 32.50 29.03 -35.46
CA ILE A 23 33.88 29.40 -35.86
C ILE A 23 34.73 28.31 -35.14
N GLY A 24 35.50 27.39 -35.75
CA GLY A 24 36.52 27.47 -36.82
C GLY A 24 37.90 27.70 -36.15
N GLU A 25 39.04 27.03 -36.37
CA GLU A 25 39.62 25.99 -37.24
C GLU A 25 40.91 25.49 -36.49
N THR A 26 41.62 24.39 -36.82
CA THR A 26 42.64 24.31 -37.89
C THR A 26 43.20 22.88 -38.07
N THR A 27 43.14 22.37 -39.32
CA THR A 27 44.16 21.68 -40.18
C THR A 27 45.12 20.63 -39.58
N THR A 28 45.41 19.47 -40.19
CA THR A 28 45.94 19.24 -41.56
C THR A 28 45.75 17.80 -42.09
N ASN A 29 45.62 17.68 -43.41
CA ASN A 29 45.51 16.49 -44.27
C ASN A 29 46.77 15.59 -44.36
N LEU A 30 46.58 14.31 -44.72
CA LEU A 30 47.18 13.70 -45.93
C LEU A 30 46.49 12.36 -46.30
N SER A 31 46.69 11.96 -47.55
CA SER A 31 45.74 11.28 -48.44
C SER A 31 46.08 9.83 -48.84
N LEU A 32 45.02 9.10 -49.20
CA LEU A 32 44.87 8.18 -50.36
C LEU A 32 45.41 6.73 -50.36
N LEU A 33 44.54 5.84 -50.90
CA LEU A 33 44.69 4.46 -51.39
C LEU A 33 44.63 3.35 -50.30
N SER A 34 43.88 2.25 -50.39
CA SER A 34 43.21 1.59 -51.52
C SER A 34 42.20 0.53 -51.02
N SER A 35 41.32 0.08 -51.93
CA SER A 35 40.69 -1.26 -52.04
C SER A 35 39.58 -1.71 -51.07
N THR A 36 38.35 -1.65 -51.58
CA THR A 36 37.36 -2.75 -51.65
C THR A 36 37.37 -3.82 -50.56
N LEU A 37 36.48 -3.67 -49.58
CA LEU A 37 35.73 -4.79 -48.99
C LEU A 37 34.32 -4.31 -48.65
N SER A 38 33.32 -5.06 -49.07
CA SER A 38 31.94 -4.95 -48.61
C SER A 38 31.90 -5.13 -47.09
N THR A 39 31.84 -4.02 -46.33
CA THR A 39 31.78 -4.09 -44.87
C THR A 39 30.33 -4.13 -44.42
N SER A 40 29.87 -5.31 -44.00
CA SER A 40 28.63 -5.47 -43.26
C SER A 40 28.68 -4.64 -41.97
N PRO A 41 27.55 -4.06 -41.48
CA PRO A 41 27.50 -3.39 -40.17
C PRO A 41 27.98 -4.26 -38.99
N ARG A 42 28.15 -5.57 -39.23
CA ARG A 42 28.54 -6.58 -38.25
C ARG A 42 30.04 -6.66 -37.96
N ASP A 43 30.90 -5.93 -38.68
CA ASP A 43 32.37 -6.00 -38.52
C ASP A 43 32.98 -4.86 -37.69
N ARG A 44 32.16 -4.11 -36.95
CA ARG A 44 32.58 -2.98 -36.11
C ARG A 44 32.67 -3.35 -34.65
N CYS A 45 33.65 -2.78 -33.96
CA CYS A 45 33.83 -2.96 -32.52
C CYS A 45 32.72 -2.24 -31.76
N ARG A 46 32.07 -2.91 -30.81
CA ARG A 46 31.02 -2.28 -30.00
C ARG A 46 31.51 -1.17 -29.08
N ARG A 47 32.79 -1.16 -28.68
CA ARG A 47 33.36 -0.12 -27.79
C ARG A 47 33.79 1.13 -28.50
N CYS A 48 34.59 1.02 -29.56
CA CYS A 48 35.13 2.18 -30.26
C CYS A 48 34.43 2.46 -31.59
N GLN A 49 33.51 1.60 -32.02
CA GLN A 49 32.75 1.69 -33.29
C GLN A 49 33.62 1.64 -34.56
N GLN A 50 34.92 1.37 -34.43
CA GLN A 50 35.87 1.20 -35.52
C GLN A 50 35.87 -0.24 -36.07
N LEU A 51 36.32 -0.39 -37.32
CA LEU A 51 36.43 -1.69 -37.98
C LEU A 51 37.38 -2.64 -37.25
N VAL A 52 36.95 -3.89 -37.05
CA VAL A 52 37.75 -4.94 -36.39
C VAL A 52 38.32 -5.88 -37.45
N TYR A 53 39.62 -5.73 -37.72
CA TYR A 53 40.36 -6.61 -38.60
C TYR A 53 40.54 -8.01 -37.97
N VAL A 54 40.70 -9.03 -38.82
CA VAL A 54 40.75 -10.45 -38.43
C VAL A 54 41.81 -10.72 -37.33
N THR A 55 42.96 -10.04 -37.39
CA THR A 55 44.08 -10.22 -36.45
C THR A 55 43.76 -9.76 -35.02
N GLU A 56 42.85 -8.79 -34.86
CA GLU A 56 42.49 -8.19 -33.57
C GLU A 56 41.08 -8.55 -33.10
N ARG A 57 40.40 -9.44 -33.83
CA ARG A 57 39.01 -9.80 -33.58
C ARG A 57 38.86 -10.66 -32.33
N ILE A 58 38.04 -10.20 -31.40
CA ILE A 58 37.49 -10.98 -30.30
C ILE A 58 35.95 -10.97 -30.42
N GLY A 59 35.34 -12.15 -30.60
CA GLY A 59 33.89 -12.34 -30.71
C GLY A 59 33.47 -13.33 -31.79
N PRO A 60 32.16 -13.52 -32.02
CA PRO A 60 31.04 -12.73 -31.47
C PRO A 60 30.64 -13.14 -30.05
N VAL A 61 30.44 -12.14 -29.18
CA VAL A 61 29.87 -12.28 -27.82
C VAL A 61 28.56 -11.51 -27.77
N LYS A 62 27.41 -12.19 -27.54
CA LYS A 62 26.05 -11.61 -27.66
C LYS A 62 25.87 -10.78 -28.95
N ASP A 63 26.25 -11.38 -30.09
CA ASP A 63 26.19 -10.75 -31.42
C ASP A 63 27.02 -9.46 -31.60
N SER A 64 28.06 -9.26 -30.77
CA SER A 64 28.93 -8.08 -30.82
C SER A 64 30.42 -8.45 -30.96
N LEU A 65 31.18 -7.64 -31.70
CA LEU A 65 32.63 -7.79 -31.89
C LEU A 65 33.42 -6.75 -31.09
N TYR A 66 34.66 -7.10 -30.73
CA TYR A 66 35.58 -6.24 -30.00
C TYR A 66 37.00 -6.37 -30.56
N HIS A 67 37.79 -5.28 -30.50
CA HIS A 67 39.25 -5.41 -30.62
C HIS A 67 39.85 -6.06 -29.37
N LYS A 68 41.01 -6.71 -29.51
CA LYS A 68 41.77 -7.25 -28.37
C LYS A 68 41.96 -6.25 -27.22
N LEU A 69 42.29 -5.00 -27.54
CA LEU A 69 42.47 -3.92 -26.57
C LEU A 69 41.14 -3.34 -26.05
N CYS A 70 40.06 -3.50 -26.80
CA CYS A 70 38.73 -3.02 -26.42
C CYS A 70 37.94 -4.04 -25.58
N PHE A 71 38.44 -5.27 -25.44
CA PHE A 71 37.80 -6.33 -24.69
C PHE A 71 38.12 -6.22 -23.19
N LYS A 72 37.53 -5.22 -22.54
CA LYS A 72 37.78 -4.85 -21.15
C LYS A 72 36.49 -4.62 -20.36
N CYS A 73 36.56 -4.83 -19.05
CA CYS A 73 35.43 -4.65 -18.14
C CYS A 73 34.93 -3.20 -18.18
N LEU A 74 33.62 -2.98 -18.38
CA LEU A 74 33.04 -1.63 -18.43
C LEU A 74 33.32 -0.79 -17.17
N LYS A 75 33.36 -1.42 -15.99
CA LYS A 75 33.47 -0.70 -14.71
C LYS A 75 34.90 -0.41 -14.25
N CYS A 76 35.88 -1.21 -14.64
CA CYS A 76 37.24 -1.10 -14.10
C CYS A 76 38.35 -1.16 -15.15
N ASP A 77 37.98 -1.19 -16.43
CA ASP A 77 38.88 -1.21 -17.58
C ASP A 77 39.91 -2.35 -17.62
N ARG A 78 39.82 -3.32 -16.71
CA ARG A 78 40.66 -4.53 -16.73
C ARG A 78 40.44 -5.29 -18.03
N GLN A 79 41.53 -5.58 -18.74
CA GLN A 79 41.51 -6.43 -19.93
C GLN A 79 41.03 -7.83 -19.58
N LEU A 80 40.08 -8.33 -20.36
CA LEU A 80 39.44 -9.63 -20.18
C LEU A 80 39.89 -10.57 -21.30
N ASP A 81 39.64 -11.85 -21.12
CA ASP A 81 39.80 -12.91 -22.12
C ASP A 81 38.55 -13.78 -22.13
N PHE A 82 38.44 -14.71 -23.07
CA PHE A 82 37.27 -15.61 -23.19
C PHE A 82 36.95 -16.43 -21.92
N LYS A 83 37.90 -16.57 -20.98
CA LYS A 83 37.70 -17.25 -19.70
C LYS A 83 37.30 -16.32 -18.55
N THR A 84 37.59 -15.02 -18.65
CA THR A 84 37.49 -14.07 -17.54
C THR A 84 36.39 -13.02 -17.74
N TYR A 85 35.75 -13.02 -18.93
CA TYR A 85 34.60 -12.17 -19.21
C TYR A 85 33.29 -12.79 -18.75
N PHE A 86 32.41 -11.93 -18.26
CA PHE A 86 31.06 -12.26 -17.85
C PHE A 86 30.12 -11.21 -18.46
N THR A 87 28.91 -11.62 -18.81
CA THR A 87 27.89 -10.71 -19.35
C THR A 87 26.74 -10.59 -18.37
N ASN A 88 26.07 -9.45 -18.38
CA ASN A 88 24.92 -9.22 -17.52
C ASN A 88 23.81 -10.23 -17.86
N SER A 89 23.41 -11.04 -16.86
CA SER A 89 22.36 -12.04 -16.98
C SER A 89 21.00 -11.54 -16.45
N ILE A 90 20.98 -10.36 -15.82
CA ILE A 90 19.77 -9.71 -15.30
C ILE A 90 19.07 -8.92 -16.41
N ASP A 91 19.86 -8.18 -17.19
CA ASP A 91 19.38 -7.40 -18.33
C ASP A 91 19.85 -8.05 -19.63
N LEU A 92 18.91 -8.69 -20.34
CA LEU A 92 19.17 -9.33 -21.63
C LEU A 92 19.46 -8.30 -22.74
N ASN A 93 19.12 -7.02 -22.53
CA ASN A 93 19.41 -5.94 -23.46
C ASN A 93 20.83 -5.36 -23.27
N ASP A 94 21.47 -5.66 -22.14
CA ASP A 94 22.85 -5.28 -21.87
C ASP A 94 23.83 -6.24 -22.56
N LYS A 95 24.42 -5.75 -23.65
CA LYS A 95 25.44 -6.45 -24.45
C LYS A 95 26.87 -6.10 -24.02
N GLU A 96 27.07 -5.41 -22.88
CA GLU A 96 28.38 -5.10 -22.33
C GLU A 96 29.04 -6.29 -21.63
N ILE A 97 30.37 -6.20 -21.49
CA ILE A 97 31.21 -7.20 -20.84
C ILE A 97 31.80 -6.67 -19.52
N TYR A 98 31.86 -7.56 -18.54
CA TYR A 98 32.28 -7.30 -17.17
C TYR A 98 33.26 -8.36 -16.69
N CYS A 99 34.05 -8.05 -15.66
CA CYS A 99 34.78 -9.08 -14.91
C CYS A 99 33.85 -9.78 -13.91
N GLN A 100 34.31 -10.88 -13.33
CA GLN A 100 33.54 -11.66 -12.34
C GLN A 100 33.02 -10.84 -11.16
N SER A 101 33.78 -9.84 -10.72
CA SER A 101 33.43 -8.99 -9.58
C SER A 101 32.46 -7.86 -9.94
N HIS A 102 32.37 -7.48 -11.21
CA HIS A 102 31.53 -6.36 -11.66
C HIS A 102 30.33 -6.78 -12.50
N VAL A 103 30.20 -8.07 -12.84
CA VAL A 103 29.02 -8.58 -13.55
C VAL A 103 27.79 -8.46 -12.64
N PRO A 104 26.73 -7.75 -13.08
CA PRO A 104 25.49 -7.70 -12.32
C PRO A 104 24.87 -9.11 -12.24
N ARG A 105 24.65 -9.63 -11.03
CA ARG A 105 23.97 -10.91 -10.78
C ARG A 105 22.68 -10.69 -9.97
N SER A 106 21.59 -11.32 -10.38
CA SER A 106 20.33 -11.30 -9.63
C SER A 106 20.50 -12.02 -8.30
N GLY A 107 20.57 -11.26 -7.21
CA GLY A 107 20.19 -11.69 -5.87
C GLY A 107 20.81 -12.97 -5.32
N LYS A 108 22.07 -12.91 -4.91
CA LYS A 108 22.52 -13.40 -3.58
C LYS A 108 23.56 -12.40 -3.08
N GLY A 109 23.38 -12.00 -1.83
CA GLY A 109 24.15 -10.93 -1.20
C GLY A 109 25.66 -11.08 -1.34
N ILE A 110 26.29 -9.93 -1.26
CA ILE A 110 27.69 -9.68 -0.91
C ILE A 110 28.28 -10.88 -0.14
N PHE A 111 29.06 -11.69 -0.84
CA PHE A 111 30.07 -12.54 -0.21
C PHE A 111 31.23 -11.61 0.16
N SER A 112 31.21 -11.11 1.39
CA SER A 112 32.42 -10.64 2.06
C SER A 112 33.25 -11.84 2.47
N THR A 113 34.56 -11.66 2.56
CA THR A 113 35.62 -12.62 2.85
C THR A 113 35.57 -13.29 4.24
N ASP A 114 34.40 -13.34 4.89
CA ASP A 114 34.23 -13.81 6.28
C ASP A 114 33.59 -15.22 6.40
N ASN A 115 33.39 -15.93 5.29
CA ASN A 115 32.71 -17.23 5.26
C ASN A 115 33.60 -18.48 5.36
N ILE A 116 34.76 -18.38 6.01
CA ILE A 116 35.56 -19.57 6.38
C ILE A 116 35.09 -20.18 7.72
N HIS A 117 34.35 -19.44 8.55
CA HIS A 117 33.98 -19.91 9.90
C HIS A 117 32.61 -20.62 10.02
N ILE A 118 31.70 -20.50 9.04
CA ILE A 118 30.32 -21.00 9.21
C ILE A 118 30.17 -22.51 8.93
N GLN A 119 31.06 -23.13 8.15
CA GLN A 119 31.00 -24.58 7.93
C GLN A 119 31.34 -25.41 9.19
N ASN A 120 31.99 -24.81 10.19
CA ASN A 120 32.29 -25.50 11.45
C ASN A 120 31.15 -25.41 12.48
N VAL A 121 30.17 -24.51 12.30
CA VAL A 121 29.06 -24.32 13.26
C VAL A 121 27.90 -25.30 13.02
N MET A 122 27.72 -25.78 11.79
CA MET A 122 26.65 -26.75 11.44
C MET A 122 26.93 -28.19 11.89
N LYS A 123 28.07 -28.46 12.54
CA LYS A 123 28.42 -29.78 13.13
C LYS A 123 28.28 -29.84 14.66
N ALA A 124 27.83 -28.76 15.31
CA ALA A 124 27.65 -28.76 16.76
C ALA A 124 26.37 -29.51 17.17
N PRO A 125 26.40 -30.38 18.20
CA PRO A 125 25.24 -31.13 18.63
C PRO A 125 24.22 -30.20 19.30
N LYS A 126 22.94 -30.36 18.95
CA LYS A 126 21.82 -29.65 19.57
C LYS A 126 21.60 -30.17 20.99
N LEU A 127 21.60 -29.29 21.99
CA LEU A 127 21.15 -29.63 23.34
C LEU A 127 20.00 -28.74 23.79
N ASN A 128 19.07 -29.43 24.43
CA ASN A 128 17.82 -29.00 25.00
C ASN A 128 18.03 -28.75 26.51
N VAL A 129 17.21 -27.85 27.07
CA VAL A 129 16.78 -27.78 28.48
C VAL A 129 17.70 -27.06 29.48
N MET A 130 17.10 -26.03 30.10
CA MET A 130 17.37 -25.51 31.44
C MET A 130 17.68 -26.61 32.45
N GLN A 131 18.87 -26.59 33.06
CA GLN A 131 19.04 -26.74 34.51
C GLN A 131 20.53 -26.72 34.87
N LYS A 132 20.78 -26.13 36.05
CA LYS A 132 22.05 -26.03 36.80
C LYS A 132 22.92 -24.83 36.46
N LEU A 133 22.61 -23.77 37.21
CA LEU A 133 23.59 -22.89 37.84
C LEU A 133 24.65 -23.70 38.61
N ASP A 134 25.81 -23.05 38.73
CA ASP A 134 26.98 -23.32 39.55
C ASP A 134 28.13 -24.14 38.96
N ASP A 135 29.32 -23.60 39.28
CA ASP A 135 30.68 -24.02 38.94
C ASP A 135 31.17 -23.74 37.51
N ARG A 136 31.52 -22.46 37.27
CA ARG A 136 32.85 -22.06 36.75
C ARG A 136 33.00 -20.53 36.66
N LEU A 137 32.92 -19.86 37.80
CA LEU A 137 33.65 -18.60 38.00
C LEU A 137 35.07 -18.97 38.39
N LYS A 138 35.97 -19.08 37.41
CA LYS A 138 37.41 -18.93 37.62
C LYS A 138 38.11 -18.63 36.29
N GLY A 139 38.33 -17.33 36.10
CA GLY A 139 39.46 -16.79 35.34
C GLY A 139 39.36 -16.89 33.82
N THR A 140 38.60 -16.01 33.19
CA THR A 140 38.98 -15.41 31.90
C THR A 140 38.52 -13.95 31.88
N HIS A 141 39.47 -13.06 31.61
CA HIS A 141 39.26 -11.64 31.37
C HIS A 141 38.28 -11.50 30.19
N LEU A 142 37.09 -10.94 30.42
CA LEU A 142 36.19 -10.56 29.34
C LEU A 142 36.79 -9.35 28.64
N ASP A 143 37.54 -9.59 27.58
CA ASP A 143 37.97 -8.52 26.70
C ASP A 143 36.73 -7.86 26.07
N SER A 144 36.65 -6.54 26.23
CA SER A 144 35.64 -5.63 25.70
C SER A 144 35.58 -5.57 24.15
N GLN A 145 36.11 -6.58 23.47
CA GLN A 145 36.27 -6.67 22.02
C GLN A 145 35.82 -8.03 21.44
N SER A 146 34.83 -8.69 22.04
CA SER A 146 34.25 -9.86 21.37
C SER A 146 33.55 -9.42 20.08
N VAL A 147 33.95 -10.02 18.95
CA VAL A 147 33.54 -9.65 17.57
C VAL A 147 32.02 -9.63 17.41
N SER A 148 31.29 -10.47 18.16
CA SER A 148 29.83 -10.48 18.21
C SER A 148 29.23 -9.23 18.85
N ILE A 149 29.82 -8.75 19.95
CA ILE A 149 29.40 -7.49 20.60
C ILE A 149 29.79 -6.30 19.71
N ALA A 150 30.98 -6.31 19.12
CA ALA A 150 31.43 -5.25 18.21
C ALA A 150 30.58 -5.16 16.93
N HIS A 151 30.15 -6.29 16.36
CA HIS A 151 29.26 -6.31 15.20
C HIS A 151 27.85 -5.84 15.55
N ALA A 152 27.31 -6.26 16.70
CA ALA A 152 26.02 -5.78 17.20
C ALA A 152 26.04 -4.27 17.49
N MET A 153 27.10 -3.77 18.14
CA MET A 153 27.29 -2.35 18.40
C MET A 153 27.48 -1.53 17.12
N LYS A 154 28.23 -2.05 16.14
CA LYS A 154 28.40 -1.38 14.84
C LYS A 154 27.09 -1.34 14.04
N ALA A 155 26.28 -2.39 14.10
CA ALA A 155 24.95 -2.40 13.50
C ALA A 155 24.00 -1.40 14.19
N GLN A 156 24.05 -1.29 15.53
CA GLN A 156 23.33 -0.27 16.28
C GLN A 156 23.79 1.15 15.92
N GLN A 157 25.11 1.37 15.80
CA GLN A 157 25.67 2.68 15.45
C GLN A 157 25.29 3.10 14.01
N MET A 158 25.31 2.17 13.05
CA MET A 158 24.84 2.45 11.68
C MET A 158 23.35 2.77 11.65
N PHE A 159 22.56 2.10 12.48
CA PHE A 159 21.14 2.37 12.65
C PHE A 159 20.89 3.76 13.26
N GLU A 160 21.60 4.11 14.34
CA GLU A 160 21.53 5.44 14.97
C GLU A 160 21.95 6.55 14.01
N GLN A 161 23.02 6.36 13.24
CA GLN A 161 23.43 7.32 12.19
C GLN A 161 22.39 7.47 11.08
N GLY A 162 21.74 6.38 10.66
CA GLY A 162 20.64 6.44 9.68
C GLY A 162 19.44 7.20 10.23
N ARG A 163 19.10 6.97 11.50
CA ARG A 163 18.01 7.60 12.22
C ARG A 163 18.26 9.09 12.47
N GLU A 164 19.47 9.48 12.85
CA GLU A 164 19.87 10.89 12.98
C GLU A 164 19.76 11.63 11.64
N LYS A 165 20.19 11.00 10.53
CA LYS A 165 20.03 11.57 9.19
C LYS A 165 18.58 11.83 8.84
N ILE A 166 17.69 10.85 9.03
CA ILE A 166 16.25 11.00 8.79
C ILE A 166 15.68 12.12 9.68
N SER A 167 15.95 12.09 10.99
CA SER A 167 15.51 13.11 11.94
C SER A 167 15.92 14.53 11.50
N SER A 168 17.16 14.71 11.05
CA SER A 168 17.67 16.00 10.58
C SER A 168 17.00 16.51 9.29
N ILE A 169 16.51 15.61 8.42
CA ILE A 169 15.75 15.97 7.20
C ILE A 169 14.35 16.48 7.57
N HIS A 170 13.73 15.86 8.58
CA HIS A 170 12.35 16.11 8.98
C HIS A 170 12.18 17.34 9.90
N ASN A 171 13.30 17.96 10.32
CA ASN A 171 13.38 19.28 10.97
C ASN A 171 12.32 19.54 12.06
N PHE A 172 12.09 18.55 12.93
CA PHE A 172 11.29 18.71 14.13
C PHE A 172 12.20 19.01 15.33
N PRO A 173 11.87 20.02 16.15
CA PRO A 173 12.56 20.17 17.42
C PRO A 173 12.17 18.97 18.29
N ALA A 174 13.17 18.13 18.59
CA ALA A 174 12.99 16.95 19.44
C ALA A 174 12.35 17.38 20.77
N LEU A 175 11.24 16.77 21.15
CA LEU A 175 10.72 16.94 22.51
C LEU A 175 11.83 16.55 23.50
N PRO A 176 12.03 17.32 24.59
CA PRO A 176 13.02 17.01 25.60
C PRO A 176 12.91 15.55 26.09
N PRO A 177 14.03 14.84 26.26
CA PRO A 177 14.05 13.42 26.67
C PRO A 177 13.35 13.12 28.01
N ASP A 178 13.20 14.10 28.90
CA ASP A 178 12.66 13.95 30.26
C ASP A 178 11.12 13.86 30.35
N ILE A 179 10.43 13.75 29.20
CA ILE A 179 8.97 13.78 29.06
C ILE A 179 8.34 12.36 29.09
N LEU A 180 9.01 11.37 29.68
CA LEU A 180 8.46 10.01 29.84
C LEU A 180 7.17 10.00 30.71
N HIS A 181 7.06 10.88 31.70
CA HIS A 181 5.86 11.02 32.53
C HIS A 181 4.67 11.66 31.78
N ALA A 182 4.94 12.55 30.82
CA ALA A 182 3.91 13.16 29.99
C ALA A 182 3.23 12.16 29.06
N ARG A 183 4.00 11.19 28.56
CA ARG A 183 3.48 10.14 27.66
C ARG A 183 2.42 9.29 28.35
N GLU A 184 2.55 9.04 29.65
CA GLU A 184 1.57 8.26 30.40
C GLU A 184 0.28 9.03 30.68
N GLU A 185 0.36 10.34 30.89
CA GLU A 185 -0.83 11.20 31.08
C GLU A 185 -1.64 11.36 29.80
N VAL A 186 -0.95 11.64 28.68
CA VAL A 186 -1.56 11.65 27.35
C VAL A 186 -2.20 10.29 27.07
N ARG A 187 -1.49 9.18 27.35
CA ARG A 187 -2.03 7.82 27.17
C ARG A 187 -3.28 7.56 28.01
N ARG A 188 -3.30 7.96 29.29
CA ARG A 188 -4.48 7.82 30.16
C ARG A 188 -5.67 8.61 29.61
N ALA A 189 -5.44 9.83 29.13
CA ALA A 189 -6.47 10.64 28.49
C ALA A 189 -7.00 9.99 27.21
N GLN A 190 -6.10 9.50 26.33
CA GLN A 190 -6.46 8.77 25.11
C GLN A 190 -7.34 7.56 25.42
N LYS A 191 -6.95 6.71 26.40
CA LYS A 191 -7.75 5.54 26.81
C LYS A 191 -9.15 5.93 27.29
N SER A 192 -9.27 7.02 28.05
CA SER A 192 -10.57 7.49 28.54
C SER A 192 -11.47 8.03 27.41
N LEU A 193 -10.90 8.69 26.40
CA LEU A 193 -11.67 9.14 25.24
C LEU A 193 -12.04 7.95 24.32
N GLU A 194 -11.13 7.03 24.10
CA GLU A 194 -11.38 5.80 23.34
C GLU A 194 -12.53 4.98 23.93
N GLU A 195 -12.60 4.87 25.26
CA GLU A 195 -13.71 4.23 25.97
C GLU A 195 -15.06 4.87 25.63
N LYS A 196 -15.15 6.21 25.68
CA LYS A 196 -16.39 6.94 25.36
C LYS A 196 -16.77 6.82 23.89
N GLN A 197 -15.78 6.89 23.00
CA GLN A 197 -15.97 6.70 21.56
C GLN A 197 -16.48 5.28 21.25
N ARG A 198 -16.02 4.29 22.01
CA ARG A 198 -16.49 2.91 21.89
C ARG A 198 -17.97 2.78 22.25
N GLU A 199 -18.44 3.43 23.31
CA GLU A 199 -19.87 3.43 23.68
C GLU A 199 -20.75 4.02 22.56
N GLU A 200 -20.32 5.12 21.94
CA GLU A 200 -21.03 5.73 20.80
C GLU A 200 -21.02 4.83 19.55
N GLU A 201 -19.90 4.15 19.27
CA GLU A 201 -19.78 3.15 18.20
C GLU A 201 -20.73 1.97 18.42
N ASP A 202 -20.76 1.41 19.64
CA ASP A 202 -21.63 0.29 19.99
C ASP A 202 -23.10 0.66 19.79
N GLN A 203 -23.51 1.86 20.18
CA GLN A 203 -24.86 2.37 19.92
C GLN A 203 -25.18 2.44 18.42
N LEU A 204 -24.23 2.87 17.60
CA LEU A 204 -24.39 2.92 16.15
C LEU A 204 -24.53 1.52 15.56
N PHE A 205 -23.71 0.55 15.99
CA PHE A 205 -23.81 -0.83 15.52
C PHE A 205 -25.10 -1.53 15.97
N ILE A 206 -25.57 -1.26 17.19
CA ILE A 206 -26.89 -1.72 17.67
C ILE A 206 -27.97 -1.16 16.75
N LYS A 207 -27.91 0.13 16.42
CA LYS A 207 -28.86 0.76 15.49
C LYS A 207 -28.83 0.09 14.11
N PHE A 208 -27.66 -0.20 13.55
CA PHE A 208 -27.55 -0.90 12.27
C PHE A 208 -28.21 -2.28 12.30
N ARG A 209 -28.01 -3.05 13.38
CA ARG A 209 -28.67 -4.35 13.55
C ARG A 209 -30.19 -4.21 13.55
N VAL A 210 -30.71 -3.26 14.34
CA VAL A 210 -32.16 -2.99 14.42
C VAL A 210 -32.70 -2.54 13.07
N ASP A 211 -32.02 -1.62 12.37
CA ASP A 211 -32.42 -1.12 11.05
C ASP A 211 -32.49 -2.28 10.02
N ARG A 212 -31.50 -3.20 10.02
CA ARG A 212 -31.51 -4.39 9.15
C ARG A 212 -32.70 -5.30 9.43
N GLU A 213 -32.97 -5.61 10.70
CA GLU A 213 -34.10 -6.47 11.09
C GLU A 213 -35.45 -5.84 10.73
N LEU A 214 -35.59 -4.52 10.91
CA LEU A 214 -36.81 -3.79 10.57
C LEU A 214 -37.07 -3.82 9.06
N GLU A 215 -36.05 -3.59 8.25
CA GLU A 215 -36.20 -3.56 6.80
C GLU A 215 -36.42 -4.98 6.24
N GLU A 216 -35.80 -6.02 6.82
CA GLU A 216 -36.08 -7.42 6.47
C GLU A 216 -37.55 -7.79 6.75
N LYS A 217 -38.06 -7.47 7.95
CA LYS A 217 -39.47 -7.66 8.31
C LYS A 217 -40.42 -6.88 7.40
N LYS A 218 -40.02 -5.71 6.94
CA LYS A 218 -40.81 -4.88 6.01
C LYS A 218 -40.87 -5.52 4.62
N ILE A 219 -39.75 -6.02 4.10
CA ILE A 219 -39.72 -6.77 2.83
C ILE A 219 -40.61 -8.01 2.92
N GLU A 220 -40.53 -8.76 4.02
CA GLU A 220 -41.33 -9.97 4.22
C GLU A 220 -42.82 -9.65 4.24
N ARG A 221 -43.25 -8.63 5.00
CA ARG A 221 -44.65 -8.18 5.00
C ARG A 221 -45.13 -7.77 3.61
N GLU A 222 -44.38 -6.94 2.90
CA GLU A 222 -44.76 -6.48 1.57
C GLU A 222 -44.84 -7.62 0.54
N VAL A 223 -43.98 -8.63 0.65
CA VAL A 223 -44.01 -9.83 -0.22
C VAL A 223 -45.21 -10.71 0.12
N ILE A 224 -45.53 -10.90 1.39
CA ILE A 224 -46.70 -11.68 1.83
C ILE A 224 -47.99 -11.00 1.37
N ASP A 225 -48.15 -9.70 1.60
CA ASP A 225 -49.34 -8.94 1.20
C ASP A 225 -49.58 -9.01 -0.32
N GLU A 226 -48.52 -8.90 -1.12
CA GLU A 226 -48.62 -9.05 -2.58
C GLU A 226 -48.94 -10.48 -3.00
N TRP A 227 -48.35 -11.48 -2.33
CA TRP A 227 -48.61 -12.90 -2.60
C TRP A 227 -50.06 -13.24 -2.32
N GLU A 228 -50.61 -12.81 -1.17
CA GLU A 228 -52.00 -13.00 -0.79
C GLU A 228 -52.96 -12.38 -1.81
N LYS A 229 -52.73 -11.13 -2.23
CA LYS A 229 -53.57 -10.47 -3.25
C LYS A 229 -53.56 -11.22 -4.57
N LYS A 230 -52.39 -11.64 -5.06
CA LYS A 230 -52.29 -12.39 -6.33
C LYS A 230 -52.90 -13.79 -6.22
N LEU A 231 -52.72 -14.46 -5.08
CA LEU A 231 -53.31 -15.76 -4.82
C LEU A 231 -54.84 -15.69 -4.76
N GLN A 232 -55.39 -14.65 -4.13
CA GLN A 232 -56.84 -14.39 -4.11
C GLN A 232 -57.37 -14.18 -5.53
N MET A 233 -56.71 -13.37 -6.35
CA MET A 233 -57.11 -13.15 -7.75
C MET A 233 -57.06 -14.44 -8.58
N LEU A 234 -56.01 -15.25 -8.40
CA LEU A 234 -55.86 -16.53 -9.08
C LEU A 234 -56.95 -17.53 -8.66
N THR A 235 -57.27 -17.55 -7.38
CA THR A 235 -58.32 -18.42 -6.81
C THR A 235 -59.71 -18.00 -7.29
N ALA A 236 -60.03 -16.70 -7.30
CA ALA A 236 -61.28 -16.19 -7.82
C ALA A 236 -61.47 -16.50 -9.31
N LYS A 237 -60.40 -16.38 -10.11
CA LYS A 237 -60.42 -16.77 -11.53
C LYS A 237 -60.70 -18.26 -11.71
N TYR A 238 -60.06 -19.12 -10.90
CA TYR A 238 -60.30 -20.56 -10.92
C TYR A 238 -61.74 -20.93 -10.54
N GLU A 239 -62.30 -20.28 -9.52
CA GLU A 239 -63.69 -20.49 -9.10
C GLU A 239 -64.71 -20.07 -10.20
N ASP A 240 -64.46 -18.96 -10.88
CA ASP A 240 -65.30 -18.51 -12.00
C ASP A 240 -65.21 -19.47 -13.20
N ASP A 241 -64.00 -19.93 -13.55
CA ASP A 241 -63.79 -20.92 -14.62
C ASP A 241 -64.48 -22.27 -14.31
N LEU A 242 -64.52 -22.67 -13.04
CA LEU A 242 -65.25 -23.84 -12.55
C LEU A 242 -66.77 -23.66 -12.68
N ARG A 243 -67.31 -22.51 -12.26
CA ARG A 243 -68.76 -22.20 -12.34
C ARG A 243 -69.29 -22.23 -13.77
N ARG A 244 -68.45 -21.90 -14.76
CA ARG A 244 -68.82 -21.83 -16.18
C ARG A 244 -68.86 -23.19 -16.89
N LYS A 245 -68.41 -24.30 -16.29
CA LYS A 245 -68.29 -25.61 -16.98
C LYS A 245 -69.15 -26.72 -16.39
N LYS A 246 -69.53 -27.70 -17.23
CA LYS A 246 -70.40 -28.86 -16.89
C LYS A 246 -69.71 -30.24 -16.91
N ASP A 247 -68.51 -30.39 -17.47
CA ASP A 247 -67.86 -31.69 -17.71
C ASP A 247 -66.66 -32.03 -16.80
N LYS A 248 -66.65 -33.24 -16.22
CA LYS A 248 -65.60 -33.76 -15.31
C LYS A 248 -64.19 -33.83 -15.92
N LYS A 249 -64.05 -34.06 -17.22
CA LYS A 249 -62.74 -34.16 -17.89
C LYS A 249 -62.05 -32.80 -17.95
N THR A 250 -62.81 -31.73 -18.19
CA THR A 250 -62.30 -30.36 -18.25
C THR A 250 -62.00 -29.77 -16.86
N GLU A 251 -62.64 -30.30 -15.82
CA GLU A 251 -62.40 -29.93 -14.42
C GLU A 251 -60.99 -30.30 -13.97
N ARG A 252 -60.56 -31.55 -14.23
CA ARG A 252 -59.20 -32.02 -13.91
C ARG A 252 -58.11 -31.20 -14.60
N GLU A 253 -58.33 -30.80 -15.84
CA GLU A 253 -57.38 -29.97 -16.58
C GLU A 253 -57.26 -28.55 -16.00
N LEU A 254 -58.40 -27.96 -15.57
CA LEU A 254 -58.42 -26.68 -14.89
C LEU A 254 -57.69 -26.75 -13.55
N THR A 255 -57.92 -27.79 -12.75
CA THR A 255 -57.21 -27.98 -11.47
C THR A 255 -55.71 -28.09 -11.70
N LEU A 256 -55.26 -28.84 -12.71
CA LEU A 256 -53.84 -28.95 -13.05
C LEU A 256 -53.24 -27.59 -13.45
N ARG A 257 -53.94 -26.81 -14.28
CA ARG A 257 -53.51 -25.45 -14.65
C ARG A 257 -53.41 -24.54 -13.44
N PHE A 258 -54.41 -24.55 -12.55
CA PHE A 258 -54.37 -23.77 -11.31
C PHE A 258 -53.19 -24.15 -10.42
N THR A 259 -52.91 -25.45 -10.24
CA THR A 259 -51.75 -25.88 -9.44
C THR A 259 -50.42 -25.42 -10.05
N LYS A 260 -50.31 -25.44 -11.38
CA LYS A 260 -49.13 -24.94 -12.10
C LYS A 260 -48.98 -23.43 -11.97
N GLU A 261 -50.05 -22.67 -12.22
CA GLU A 261 -50.05 -21.20 -12.09
C GLU A 261 -49.77 -20.77 -10.64
N LYS A 262 -50.25 -21.52 -9.64
CA LYS A 262 -49.94 -21.30 -8.22
C LYS A 262 -48.45 -21.53 -7.92
N ALA A 263 -47.86 -22.60 -8.43
CA ALA A 263 -46.43 -22.88 -8.26
C ALA A 263 -45.55 -21.83 -8.97
N GLU A 264 -45.94 -21.40 -10.18
CA GLU A 264 -45.25 -20.31 -10.90
C GLU A 264 -45.36 -18.99 -10.14
N LEU A 265 -46.52 -18.69 -9.55
CA LEU A 265 -46.71 -17.50 -8.70
C LEU A 265 -45.78 -17.55 -7.48
N GLU A 266 -45.70 -18.69 -6.79
CA GLU A 266 -44.80 -18.87 -5.64
C GLU A 266 -43.34 -18.64 -6.03
N GLN A 267 -42.89 -19.24 -7.14
CA GLN A 267 -41.54 -19.03 -7.65
C GLN A 267 -41.26 -17.57 -8.05
N ASN A 268 -42.22 -16.89 -8.66
CA ASN A 268 -42.07 -15.49 -9.02
C ASN A 268 -41.99 -14.58 -7.78
N MET A 269 -42.74 -14.90 -6.72
CA MET A 269 -42.70 -14.14 -5.47
C MET A 269 -41.40 -14.38 -4.70
N THR A 270 -40.85 -15.59 -4.69
CA THR A 270 -39.53 -15.86 -4.09
C THR A 270 -38.43 -15.11 -4.83
N LEU A 271 -38.42 -15.14 -6.16
CA LEU A 271 -37.45 -14.38 -6.97
C LEU A 271 -37.57 -12.86 -6.74
N LYS A 272 -38.79 -12.33 -6.62
CA LYS A 272 -39.01 -10.91 -6.32
C LYS A 272 -38.53 -10.53 -4.92
N ARG A 273 -38.78 -11.38 -3.91
CA ARG A 273 -38.30 -11.20 -2.55
C ARG A 273 -36.78 -11.14 -2.51
N ASP A 274 -36.12 -12.09 -3.17
CA ASP A 274 -34.66 -12.22 -3.12
C ASP A 274 -33.98 -11.03 -3.82
N LYS A 275 -34.49 -10.61 -4.99
CA LYS A 275 -34.02 -9.39 -5.67
C LYS A 275 -34.21 -8.13 -4.81
N LYS A 276 -35.35 -8.01 -4.13
CA LYS A 276 -35.63 -6.86 -3.26
C LYS A 276 -34.72 -6.85 -2.03
N ARG A 277 -34.49 -8.03 -1.42
CA ARG A 277 -33.57 -8.22 -0.31
C ARG A 277 -32.14 -7.84 -0.70
N GLU A 278 -31.70 -8.20 -1.90
CA GLU A 278 -30.37 -7.83 -2.42
C GLU A 278 -30.21 -6.31 -2.58
N ILE A 279 -31.17 -5.63 -3.21
CA ILE A 279 -31.13 -4.17 -3.41
C ILE A 279 -31.09 -3.43 -2.07
N VAL A 280 -31.97 -3.79 -1.15
CA VAL A 280 -32.04 -3.18 0.18
C VAL A 280 -30.76 -3.44 0.98
N ARG A 281 -30.24 -4.67 0.95
CA ARG A 281 -28.99 -5.01 1.63
C ARG A 281 -27.83 -4.14 1.15
N LYS A 282 -27.76 -3.86 -0.15
CA LYS A 282 -26.75 -2.96 -0.74
C LYS A 282 -26.92 -1.52 -0.25
N GLN A 283 -28.15 -1.00 -0.25
CA GLN A 283 -28.44 0.36 0.24
C GLN A 283 -28.13 0.53 1.73
N LEU A 284 -28.49 -0.46 2.55
CA LEU A 284 -28.15 -0.46 3.97
C LEU A 284 -26.64 -0.49 4.18
N MET A 285 -25.92 -1.33 3.45
CA MET A 285 -24.46 -1.40 3.52
C MET A 285 -23.80 -0.05 3.18
N GLU A 286 -24.23 0.62 2.11
CA GLU A 286 -23.71 1.95 1.73
C GLU A 286 -23.99 3.00 2.81
N LYS A 287 -25.20 3.01 3.38
CA LYS A 287 -25.59 3.91 4.48
C LYS A 287 -24.79 3.66 5.76
N GLU A 288 -24.56 2.40 6.09
CA GLU A 288 -23.75 1.99 7.24
C GLU A 288 -22.30 2.44 7.07
N GLN A 289 -21.69 2.22 5.89
CA GLN A 289 -20.34 2.69 5.59
C GLN A 289 -20.22 4.21 5.72
N GLU A 290 -21.17 4.97 5.19
CA GLU A 290 -21.18 6.44 5.30
C GLU A 290 -21.34 6.91 6.76
N SER A 291 -22.21 6.24 7.51
CA SER A 291 -22.44 6.55 8.93
C SER A 291 -21.19 6.25 9.77
N THR A 292 -20.55 5.10 9.58
CA THR A 292 -19.28 4.79 10.28
C THR A 292 -18.19 5.76 9.87
N HIS A 293 -18.07 6.08 8.57
CA HIS A 293 -17.09 7.04 8.07
C HIS A 293 -17.22 8.41 8.74
N SER A 294 -18.44 8.93 8.82
CA SER A 294 -18.72 10.20 9.48
C SER A 294 -18.37 10.15 10.97
N LEU A 295 -18.66 9.03 11.64
CA LEU A 295 -18.35 8.84 13.06
C LEU A 295 -16.84 8.81 13.29
N VAL A 296 -16.09 8.03 12.50
CA VAL A 296 -14.63 7.96 12.59
C VAL A 296 -14.00 9.32 12.27
N SER A 297 -14.51 10.07 11.29
CA SER A 297 -14.02 11.42 11.00
C SER A 297 -14.21 12.39 12.19
N LYS A 298 -15.35 12.30 12.90
CA LYS A 298 -15.59 13.04 14.15
C LYS A 298 -14.57 12.61 15.22
N PHE A 299 -14.46 11.32 15.47
CA PHE A 299 -13.57 10.77 16.51
C PHE A 299 -12.10 11.07 16.26
N SER A 300 -11.66 11.03 15.01
CA SER A 300 -10.29 11.38 14.64
C SER A 300 -9.96 12.83 15.00
N LYS A 301 -10.90 13.77 14.81
CA LYS A 301 -10.70 15.18 15.21
C LYS A 301 -10.65 15.33 16.72
N GLU A 302 -11.57 14.69 17.44
CA GLU A 302 -11.59 14.71 18.91
C GLU A 302 -10.30 14.14 19.51
N MET A 303 -9.81 13.02 18.96
CA MET A 303 -8.58 12.37 19.42
C MET A 303 -7.36 13.24 19.19
N ILE A 304 -7.19 13.80 17.98
CA ILE A 304 -6.05 14.70 17.70
C ILE A 304 -6.09 15.94 18.59
N ASN A 305 -7.26 16.56 18.75
CA ASN A 305 -7.41 17.74 19.61
C ASN A 305 -7.09 17.42 21.07
N LEU A 306 -7.50 16.24 21.56
CA LEU A 306 -7.19 15.78 22.91
C LEU A 306 -5.68 15.61 23.09
N ILE A 307 -5.01 14.94 22.15
CA ILE A 307 -3.57 14.70 22.22
C ILE A 307 -2.82 16.02 22.24
N GLN A 308 -3.13 16.93 21.31
CA GLN A 308 -2.50 18.25 21.24
C GLN A 308 -2.72 19.07 22.51
N ALA A 309 -3.94 19.06 23.05
CA ALA A 309 -4.26 19.77 24.28
C ALA A 309 -3.46 19.21 25.47
N LYS A 310 -3.39 17.89 25.60
CA LYS A 310 -2.68 17.22 26.71
C LYS A 310 -1.16 17.34 26.57
N GLU A 311 -0.61 17.23 25.36
CA GLU A 311 0.82 17.46 25.13
C GLU A 311 1.21 18.90 25.51
N ARG A 312 0.40 19.90 25.15
CA ARG A 312 0.62 21.29 25.56
C ARG A 312 0.55 21.47 27.07
N GLU A 313 -0.47 20.93 27.72
CA GLU A 313 -0.65 20.99 29.18
C GLU A 313 0.60 20.46 29.89
N VAL A 314 1.08 19.29 29.47
CA VAL A 314 2.27 18.70 30.10
C VAL A 314 3.55 19.49 29.79
N LEU A 315 3.70 20.07 28.60
CA LEU A 315 4.84 20.94 28.30
C LEU A 315 4.87 22.17 29.23
N VAL A 316 3.71 22.81 29.45
CA VAL A 316 3.58 23.97 30.34
C VAL A 316 3.86 23.58 31.79
N GLU A 317 3.35 22.44 32.25
CA GLU A 317 3.61 21.94 33.61
C GLU A 317 5.09 21.63 33.86
N ASN A 318 5.82 21.20 32.83
CA ASN A 318 7.27 20.97 32.89
C ASN A 318 8.11 22.25 32.66
N GLY A 319 7.49 23.42 32.73
CA GLY A 319 8.19 24.71 32.70
C GLY A 319 8.58 25.22 31.31
N VAL A 320 8.03 24.63 30.24
CA VAL A 320 8.12 25.21 28.89
C VAL A 320 7.17 26.40 28.79
N ASP A 321 7.66 27.53 28.29
CA ASP A 321 6.83 28.72 28.06
C ASP A 321 5.62 28.39 27.17
N ASP A 322 4.45 28.94 27.50
CA ASP A 322 3.20 28.60 26.80
C ASP A 322 3.23 28.97 25.30
N GLN A 323 3.94 30.04 24.90
CA GLN A 323 4.09 30.38 23.48
C GLN A 323 4.98 29.37 22.76
N LEU A 324 6.03 28.91 23.43
CA LEU A 324 6.92 27.88 22.90
C LEU A 324 6.22 26.52 22.83
N ALA A 325 5.50 26.12 23.89
CA ALA A 325 4.67 24.91 23.91
C ALA A 325 3.57 24.95 22.83
N ALA A 326 2.95 26.12 22.61
CA ALA A 326 2.02 26.34 21.51
C ALA A 326 2.71 26.25 20.14
N SER A 327 3.98 26.62 20.01
CA SER A 327 4.72 26.47 18.74
C SER A 327 5.05 25.00 18.42
N TYR A 328 5.36 24.18 19.43
CA TYR A 328 5.50 22.73 19.29
C TYR A 328 4.18 22.08 18.87
N SER A 329 3.07 22.52 19.47
CA SER A 329 1.73 22.08 19.11
C SER A 329 1.29 22.62 17.73
N MET A 330 1.70 23.83 17.32
CA MET A 330 1.36 24.42 16.02
C MET A 330 2.04 23.74 14.83
N LEU A 331 3.16 23.03 15.03
CA LEU A 331 3.71 22.13 14.01
C LEU A 331 2.73 20.96 13.68
N GLN A 332 1.81 20.67 14.61
CA GLN A 332 0.60 19.87 14.41
C GLN A 332 -0.63 20.79 14.35
N LEU A 333 -0.80 21.50 13.23
CA LEU A 333 -1.91 22.44 13.01
C LEU A 333 -3.27 21.86 13.46
N SER A 334 -3.87 22.40 14.53
CA SER A 334 -5.19 22.00 15.03
C SER A 334 -6.29 22.02 13.96
N GLN A 335 -6.09 22.80 12.89
CA GLN A 335 -6.74 22.58 11.60
C GLN A 335 -5.71 22.49 10.48
N PRO A 336 -5.55 21.32 9.84
CA PRO A 336 -4.56 21.15 8.79
C PRO A 336 -5.00 21.91 7.52
N PRO A 337 -4.05 22.37 6.68
CA PRO A 337 -4.37 23.09 5.46
C PRO A 337 -5.16 22.18 4.50
N PRO A 338 -5.92 22.72 3.54
CA PRO A 338 -6.60 21.88 2.57
C PRO A 338 -5.59 20.98 1.82
N PRO A 339 -5.96 19.73 1.48
CA PRO A 339 -5.08 18.81 0.78
C PRO A 339 -4.64 19.39 -0.57
N GLN A 340 -3.32 19.53 -0.74
CA GLN A 340 -2.68 20.05 -1.96
C GLN A 340 -1.51 19.16 -2.35
N PRO A 341 -1.11 19.12 -3.63
CA PRO A 341 0.07 18.38 -4.05
C PRO A 341 1.32 18.80 -3.24
N PRO A 342 2.17 17.85 -2.80
CA PRO A 342 3.39 18.17 -2.06
C PRO A 342 4.36 18.95 -2.96
N ARG A 343 5.11 19.89 -2.38
CA ARG A 343 6.12 20.66 -3.12
C ARG A 343 7.41 19.86 -3.24
N ARG A 344 7.79 19.14 -2.17
CA ARG A 344 8.96 18.27 -2.16
C ARG A 344 8.68 16.91 -2.80
N HIS A 345 9.68 16.39 -3.49
CA HIS A 345 9.63 15.05 -4.02
C HIS A 345 9.79 14.00 -2.92
N LYS A 346 9.46 12.76 -3.26
CA LYS A 346 9.62 11.62 -2.34
C LYS A 346 11.08 11.40 -1.92
N ARG A 347 12.03 11.59 -2.84
CA ARG A 347 13.48 11.41 -2.58
C ARG A 347 14.03 12.42 -1.59
N ASP A 348 13.32 13.53 -1.39
CA ASP A 348 13.69 14.57 -0.43
C ASP A 348 13.29 14.20 1.01
N LEU A 349 12.47 13.15 1.19
CA LEU A 349 12.14 12.61 2.51
C LEU A 349 13.14 11.53 2.95
N TYR A 350 13.54 10.67 2.02
CA TYR A 350 14.49 9.59 2.28
C TYR A 350 15.16 9.14 0.99
N GLU A 351 16.42 8.70 1.11
CA GLU A 351 17.22 8.25 -0.03
C GLU A 351 16.88 6.82 -0.47
N ASP A 352 16.85 5.88 0.49
CA ASP A 352 16.62 4.44 0.23
C ASP A 352 15.58 3.86 1.19
N PRO A 353 14.64 3.00 0.74
CA PRO A 353 13.63 2.40 1.60
C PRO A 353 14.18 1.53 2.76
N SER A 354 15.42 1.04 2.68
CA SER A 354 16.06 0.25 3.74
C SER A 354 16.17 1.00 5.07
N VAL A 355 16.10 2.34 5.05
CA VAL A 355 16.03 3.15 6.28
C VAL A 355 14.83 2.80 7.15
N PHE A 356 13.77 2.25 6.57
CA PHE A 356 12.56 1.82 7.29
C PHE A 356 12.58 0.34 7.71
N GLU A 357 13.67 -0.41 7.51
CA GLU A 357 13.72 -1.85 7.81
C GLU A 357 13.37 -2.15 9.27
N HIS A 358 13.87 -1.36 10.21
CA HIS A 358 13.54 -1.49 11.63
C HIS A 358 12.07 -1.19 11.91
N VAL A 359 11.54 -0.10 11.34
CA VAL A 359 10.13 0.30 11.47
C VAL A 359 9.22 -0.79 10.91
N ASP A 360 9.58 -1.33 9.75
CA ASP A 360 8.84 -2.40 9.10
C ASP A 360 8.87 -3.69 9.93
N GLN A 361 10.01 -4.03 10.52
CA GLN A 361 10.15 -5.21 11.39
C GLN A 361 9.35 -5.06 12.69
N GLN A 362 9.37 -3.89 13.32
CA GLN A 362 8.54 -3.59 14.49
C GLN A 362 7.06 -3.73 14.15
N ALA A 363 6.60 -3.16 13.04
CA ALA A 363 5.21 -3.29 12.60
C ALA A 363 4.80 -4.74 12.31
N ILE A 364 5.70 -5.57 11.78
CA ILE A 364 5.47 -7.01 11.57
C ILE A 364 5.34 -7.74 12.91
N THR A 365 6.27 -7.51 13.84
CA THR A 365 6.25 -8.14 15.17
C THR A 365 4.99 -7.75 15.95
N VAL A 366 4.61 -6.47 15.92
CA VAL A 366 3.33 -6.04 16.50
C VAL A 366 2.17 -6.69 15.77
N ALA A 367 2.20 -6.83 14.45
CA ALA A 367 1.12 -7.52 13.72
C ALA A 367 0.93 -9.00 14.10
N GLU A 368 1.87 -9.64 14.78
CA GLU A 368 1.74 -11.02 15.28
C GLU A 368 1.06 -11.09 16.66
N SER A 369 1.08 -10.02 17.46
CA SER A 369 0.38 -9.96 18.74
C SER A 369 -1.11 -9.65 18.57
N GLU A 370 -1.90 -9.94 19.61
CA GLU A 370 -3.30 -9.56 19.71
C GLU A 370 -3.41 -8.21 20.42
N GLN A 371 -4.03 -7.22 19.77
CA GLN A 371 -4.24 -5.89 20.33
C GLN A 371 -5.70 -5.69 20.71
N THR A 372 -5.92 -5.26 21.93
CA THR A 372 -7.24 -5.06 22.52
C THR A 372 -7.77 -3.63 22.35
N SER A 373 -6.91 -2.65 22.10
CA SER A 373 -7.28 -1.24 21.92
C SER A 373 -6.42 -0.54 20.86
N TYR A 374 -6.93 0.55 20.29
CA TYR A 374 -6.20 1.40 19.35
C TYR A 374 -5.06 2.13 20.04
N THR A 375 -5.27 2.62 21.28
CA THR A 375 -4.22 3.29 22.04
C THR A 375 -3.03 2.36 22.28
N GLU A 376 -3.26 1.10 22.67
CA GLU A 376 -2.19 0.13 22.89
C GLU A 376 -1.47 -0.22 21.57
N LEU A 377 -2.23 -0.44 20.50
CA LEU A 377 -1.67 -0.73 19.18
C LEU A 377 -0.73 0.39 18.69
N ILE A 378 -1.21 1.63 18.71
CA ILE A 378 -0.41 2.77 18.25
C ILE A 378 0.78 2.99 19.15
N ASP A 379 0.65 2.78 20.44
CA ASP A 379 1.79 2.92 21.33
C ASP A 379 2.91 1.94 21.01
N GLN A 380 2.58 0.66 20.81
CA GLN A 380 3.53 -0.36 20.40
C GLN A 380 4.13 -0.08 19.02
N LEU A 381 3.33 0.41 18.07
CA LEU A 381 3.79 0.74 16.72
C LEU A 381 4.70 1.98 16.67
N THR A 382 4.44 2.97 17.52
CA THR A 382 5.15 4.26 17.52
C THR A 382 6.21 4.34 18.61
N TYR A 383 6.40 3.28 19.39
CA TYR A 383 7.45 3.21 20.40
C TYR A 383 8.81 3.47 19.76
N GLY A 384 9.51 4.47 20.28
CA GLY A 384 10.83 4.85 19.79
C GLY A 384 10.86 5.43 18.37
N LEU A 385 9.74 5.83 17.76
CA LEU A 385 9.73 6.56 16.48
C LEU A 385 9.77 8.07 16.73
N LEU A 386 10.52 8.80 15.90
CA LEU A 386 10.74 10.24 16.09
C LEU A 386 9.96 11.08 15.10
N THR A 387 9.85 10.62 13.86
CA THR A 387 9.29 11.39 12.75
C THR A 387 7.88 10.94 12.41
N ASP A 388 7.07 11.87 11.89
CA ASP A 388 5.73 11.56 11.41
C ASP A 388 5.76 10.60 10.21
N LEU A 389 6.83 10.64 9.41
CA LEU A 389 7.05 9.69 8.33
C LEU A 389 7.22 8.25 8.85
N GLU A 390 8.03 8.06 9.90
CA GLU A 390 8.20 6.74 10.53
C GLU A 390 6.88 6.22 11.11
N LYS A 391 6.13 7.08 11.83
CA LYS A 391 4.80 6.71 12.37
C LYS A 391 3.83 6.30 11.26
N ALA A 392 3.73 7.11 10.19
CA ALA A 392 2.88 6.82 9.04
C ALA A 392 3.30 5.50 8.35
N ARG A 393 4.61 5.24 8.24
CA ARG A 393 5.16 4.00 7.69
C ARG A 393 4.81 2.79 8.56
N ALA A 394 4.95 2.89 9.88
CA ALA A 394 4.60 1.83 10.82
C ALA A 394 3.13 1.43 10.71
N ILE A 395 2.23 2.42 10.72
CA ILE A 395 0.78 2.21 10.55
C ILE A 395 0.48 1.56 9.20
N PHE A 396 1.02 2.11 8.11
CA PHE A 396 0.82 1.56 6.77
C PHE A 396 1.31 0.10 6.70
N ARG A 397 2.49 -0.19 7.27
CA ARG A 397 3.07 -1.52 7.25
C ARG A 397 2.23 -2.50 8.06
N TRP A 398 1.78 -2.12 9.24
CA TRP A 398 0.91 -2.95 10.07
C TRP A 398 -0.38 -3.34 9.33
N ILE A 399 -1.07 -2.38 8.70
CA ILE A 399 -2.28 -2.66 7.92
C ILE A 399 -1.99 -3.62 6.75
N THR A 400 -0.90 -3.40 6.02
CA THR A 400 -0.63 -4.14 4.78
C THR A 400 -0.11 -5.56 5.02
N VAL A 401 0.54 -5.82 6.16
CA VAL A 401 1.02 -7.15 6.53
C VAL A 401 -0.14 -8.10 6.89
N LYS A 402 -1.26 -7.57 7.39
CA LYS A 402 -2.45 -8.36 7.75
C LYS A 402 -3.13 -8.90 6.49
N ASP A 403 -3.04 -10.22 6.33
CA ASP A 403 -3.63 -10.94 5.20
C ASP A 403 -5.07 -11.34 5.51
N LEU A 404 -6.03 -10.50 5.13
CA LEU A 404 -7.45 -10.72 5.43
C LEU A 404 -8.01 -12.04 4.86
N ASN A 405 -7.41 -12.56 3.80
CA ASN A 405 -7.83 -13.83 3.19
C ASN A 405 -7.38 -15.03 4.04
N ALA A 406 -6.21 -14.93 4.66
CA ALA A 406 -5.65 -15.97 5.53
C ALA A 406 -6.19 -15.93 6.97
N ILE A 407 -6.73 -14.79 7.42
CA ILE A 407 -7.29 -14.64 8.77
C ILE A 407 -8.72 -15.19 8.79
N ASP A 408 -8.96 -16.21 9.62
CA ASP A 408 -10.32 -16.64 9.95
C ASP A 408 -10.81 -15.87 11.17
N PHE A 409 -11.82 -15.03 10.97
CA PHE A 409 -12.38 -14.20 12.03
C PHE A 409 -13.47 -15.01 12.72
N GLN A 410 -13.23 -15.46 13.94
CA GLN A 410 -14.23 -16.16 14.74
C GLN A 410 -15.47 -15.26 14.93
N ASN A 411 -16.67 -15.85 14.90
CA ASN A 411 -17.95 -15.13 14.97
C ASN A 411 -18.14 -14.30 16.27
N ASN A 412 -17.36 -14.59 17.31
CA ASN A 412 -17.40 -13.93 18.62
C ASN A 412 -16.38 -12.78 18.78
N LEU A 413 -15.64 -12.41 17.73
CA LEU A 413 -14.77 -11.24 17.82
C LEU A 413 -15.60 -9.98 18.02
N THR A 414 -15.29 -9.27 19.11
CA THR A 414 -15.86 -7.97 19.42
C THR A 414 -15.45 -7.01 18.30
N THR A 415 -16.44 -6.33 17.73
CA THR A 415 -16.32 -5.44 16.57
C THR A 415 -15.53 -4.16 16.86
N ASP A 416 -15.21 -3.92 18.13
CA ASP A 416 -14.61 -2.73 18.72
C ASP A 416 -13.07 -2.74 18.74
N THR A 417 -12.43 -3.88 18.46
CA THR A 417 -10.97 -4.00 18.40
C THR A 417 -10.42 -3.61 17.02
N PRO A 418 -9.12 -3.30 16.90
CA PRO A 418 -8.45 -3.19 15.59
C PRO A 418 -8.67 -4.44 14.69
N MET A 419 -8.85 -5.61 15.30
CA MET A 419 -9.24 -6.85 14.61
C MET A 419 -10.70 -6.83 14.13
N GLY A 420 -11.61 -6.21 14.88
CA GLY A 420 -12.99 -5.94 14.50
C GLY A 420 -13.12 -5.09 13.25
N LEU A 421 -12.33 -4.02 13.11
CA LEU A 421 -12.30 -3.21 11.87
C LEU A 421 -11.71 -4.00 10.69
N LEU A 422 -10.64 -4.78 10.91
CA LEU A 422 -10.08 -5.64 9.86
C LEU A 422 -11.09 -6.72 9.40
N ARG A 423 -11.89 -7.26 10.32
CA ARG A 423 -13.05 -8.11 10.02
C ARG A 423 -14.07 -7.34 9.18
N GLY A 424 -14.40 -6.11 9.57
CA GLY A 424 -15.31 -5.25 8.81
C GLY A 424 -14.83 -5.01 7.38
N ILE A 425 -13.53 -4.82 7.16
CA ILE A 425 -12.93 -4.67 5.82
C ILE A 425 -13.09 -5.97 5.01
N LYS A 426 -12.87 -7.14 5.63
CA LYS A 426 -13.05 -8.44 4.96
C LYS A 426 -14.48 -8.65 4.46
N TYR A 427 -15.47 -8.25 5.26
CA TYR A 427 -16.88 -8.42 4.92
C TYR A 427 -17.52 -7.19 4.24
N GLY A 428 -16.73 -6.15 3.97
CA GLY A 428 -17.17 -4.97 3.23
C GLY A 428 -18.05 -3.99 4.02
N THR A 429 -18.07 -4.04 5.35
CA THR A 429 -18.73 -3.01 6.17
C THR A 429 -17.80 -1.84 6.49
N GLU A 430 -16.49 -2.04 6.40
CA GLU A 430 -15.46 -1.02 6.65
C GLU A 430 -14.49 -0.92 5.47
N THR A 431 -13.67 0.13 5.46
CA THR A 431 -12.70 0.38 4.40
C THR A 431 -11.30 0.58 4.95
N TYR A 432 -10.29 0.27 4.12
CA TYR A 432 -8.90 0.52 4.47
C TYR A 432 -8.59 1.99 4.76
N HIS A 433 -9.28 2.93 4.10
CA HIS A 433 -9.03 4.34 4.30
C HIS A 433 -9.57 4.84 5.64
N THR A 434 -10.74 4.35 6.07
CA THR A 434 -11.30 4.62 7.40
C THR A 434 -10.38 4.09 8.50
N LEU A 435 -9.88 2.86 8.35
CA LEU A 435 -8.93 2.27 9.31
C LEU A 435 -7.62 3.07 9.40
N PHE A 436 -7.02 3.42 8.26
CA PHE A 436 -5.78 4.20 8.25
C PHE A 436 -5.96 5.58 8.89
N MET A 437 -7.06 6.27 8.57
CA MET A 437 -7.40 7.57 9.17
C MET A 437 -7.56 7.46 10.68
N ARG A 438 -8.29 6.42 11.16
CA ARG A 438 -8.45 6.16 12.60
C ARG A 438 -7.10 5.97 13.28
N LEU A 439 -6.26 5.08 12.75
CA LEU A 439 -4.92 4.82 13.32
C LEU A 439 -4.02 6.06 13.30
N CYS A 440 -4.08 6.87 12.24
CA CYS A 440 -3.35 8.14 12.18
C CYS A 440 -3.76 9.10 13.31
N SER A 441 -5.06 9.18 13.61
CA SER A 441 -5.53 10.09 14.67
C SER A 441 -5.02 9.74 16.07
N PHE A 442 -4.89 8.45 16.39
CA PHE A 442 -4.28 7.99 17.64
C PHE A 442 -2.77 8.24 17.68
N ALA A 443 -2.11 8.32 16.53
CA ALA A 443 -0.69 8.67 16.39
C ALA A 443 -0.43 10.19 16.27
N ALA A 444 -1.47 11.00 16.48
CA ALA A 444 -1.45 12.46 16.32
C ALA A 444 -1.04 12.93 14.91
N LEU A 445 -1.39 12.15 13.88
CA LEU A 445 -1.17 12.47 12.47
C LEU A 445 -2.46 12.94 11.83
N HIS A 446 -2.42 14.11 11.18
CA HIS A 446 -3.55 14.58 10.38
C HIS A 446 -3.68 13.72 9.12
N CYS A 447 -4.83 13.07 8.98
CA CYS A 447 -5.17 12.30 7.80
C CYS A 447 -6.56 12.69 7.31
N VAL A 448 -6.70 12.85 5.99
CA VAL A 448 -7.96 13.21 5.32
C VAL A 448 -8.22 12.27 4.16
N ASP A 449 -9.49 12.11 3.84
CA ASP A 449 -9.90 11.37 2.66
C ASP A 449 -9.98 12.27 1.44
N VAL A 450 -9.38 11.81 0.35
CA VAL A 450 -9.45 12.39 -0.98
C VAL A 450 -10.40 11.51 -1.79
N LYS A 451 -11.60 12.03 -2.09
CA LYS A 451 -12.57 11.39 -2.98
C LYS A 451 -12.32 11.85 -4.42
N GLY A 452 -12.36 10.93 -5.37
CA GLY A 452 -12.19 11.27 -6.77
C GLY A 452 -12.49 10.09 -7.70
N HIS A 453 -11.87 10.10 -8.87
CA HIS A 453 -12.14 9.12 -9.92
C HIS A 453 -10.88 8.36 -10.31
N SER A 454 -10.99 7.06 -10.58
CA SER A 454 -9.87 6.20 -10.97
C SER A 454 -10.24 5.26 -12.10
N LYS A 455 -9.32 4.99 -13.02
CA LYS A 455 -9.50 3.99 -14.09
C LYS A 455 -9.45 2.59 -13.48
N SER A 456 -10.59 2.14 -12.92
CA SER A 456 -10.74 0.86 -12.25
C SER A 456 -11.22 -0.25 -13.19
N VAL A 457 -11.52 -1.42 -12.64
CA VAL A 457 -12.14 -2.53 -13.38
C VAL A 457 -13.40 -2.02 -14.10
N GLY A 458 -13.49 -2.33 -15.39
CA GLY A 458 -14.59 -1.89 -16.27
C GLY A 458 -14.38 -0.55 -16.97
N TYR A 459 -13.23 0.11 -16.79
CA TYR A 459 -12.86 1.25 -17.62
C TYR A 459 -12.17 0.77 -18.90
N GLU A 460 -12.68 1.21 -20.05
CA GLU A 460 -12.08 0.97 -21.36
C GLU A 460 -11.51 2.28 -21.94
N PRO A 461 -10.39 2.25 -22.68
CA PRO A 461 -9.88 3.43 -23.38
C PRO A 461 -10.95 4.07 -24.25
N GLY A 462 -11.18 5.37 -24.06
CA GLY A 462 -12.25 6.12 -24.74
C GLY A 462 -13.52 6.30 -23.91
N MET A 463 -13.69 5.59 -22.79
CA MET A 463 -14.80 5.86 -21.87
C MET A 463 -14.62 7.20 -21.16
N HIS A 464 -15.69 7.98 -21.10
CA HIS A 464 -15.74 9.20 -20.29
C HIS A 464 -15.98 8.87 -18.82
N ILE A 465 -15.23 9.54 -17.94
CA ILE A 465 -15.48 9.51 -16.50
C ILE A 465 -16.64 10.47 -16.23
N ALA A 466 -17.82 9.90 -16.03
CA ALA A 466 -19.03 10.64 -15.65
C ALA A 466 -19.21 10.63 -14.12
N GLU A 467 -19.98 11.58 -13.59
CA GLU A 467 -20.33 11.64 -12.17
C GLU A 467 -20.95 10.32 -11.68
N GLY A 468 -20.48 9.84 -10.53
CA GLY A 468 -20.96 8.60 -9.90
C GLY A 468 -20.42 7.30 -10.52
N LYS A 469 -19.59 7.36 -11.58
CA LYS A 469 -18.88 6.18 -12.11
C LYS A 469 -17.40 6.25 -11.77
N PHE A 470 -16.77 5.09 -11.58
CA PHE A 470 -15.31 5.01 -11.37
C PHE A 470 -14.81 5.78 -10.14
N THR A 471 -15.66 5.96 -9.13
CA THR A 471 -15.33 6.69 -7.91
C THR A 471 -14.39 5.88 -7.02
N ASN A 472 -13.47 6.56 -6.35
CA ASN A 472 -12.54 5.95 -5.42
C ASN A 472 -12.15 6.95 -4.32
N THR A 473 -11.68 6.41 -3.20
CA THR A 473 -11.29 7.19 -2.01
C THR A 473 -9.89 6.78 -1.59
N TRP A 474 -9.07 7.79 -1.30
CA TRP A 474 -7.68 7.65 -0.89
C TRP A 474 -7.41 8.43 0.38
N ASN A 475 -6.31 8.11 1.07
CA ASN A 475 -5.87 8.91 2.20
C ASN A 475 -4.78 9.88 1.77
N ALA A 476 -4.81 11.08 2.33
CA ALA A 476 -3.68 11.99 2.39
C ALA A 476 -3.30 12.18 3.87
N VAL A 477 -2.02 12.06 4.19
CA VAL A 477 -1.47 12.28 5.54
C VAL A 477 -0.54 13.47 5.51
N LEU A 478 -0.61 14.34 6.53
CA LEU A 478 0.28 15.49 6.66
C LEU A 478 1.61 15.03 7.24
N ILE A 479 2.70 15.19 6.47
CA ILE A 479 4.07 14.83 6.88
C ILE A 479 4.94 16.06 6.62
N ASP A 480 5.60 16.56 7.67
CA ASP A 480 6.43 17.78 7.64
C ASP A 480 5.70 18.99 7.03
N GLY A 481 4.43 19.18 7.38
CA GLY A 481 3.61 20.28 6.85
C GLY A 481 3.18 20.14 5.39
N GLU A 482 3.44 19.00 4.73
CA GLU A 482 3.00 18.71 3.37
C GLU A 482 2.12 17.46 3.28
N TRP A 483 1.09 17.50 2.45
CA TRP A 483 0.21 16.35 2.25
C TRP A 483 0.88 15.27 1.39
N ARG A 484 0.87 14.03 1.89
CA ARG A 484 1.40 12.85 1.22
C ARG A 484 0.30 11.83 0.98
N PHE A 485 0.23 11.34 -0.25
CA PHE A 485 -0.78 10.38 -0.67
C PHE A 485 -0.44 8.97 -0.18
N VAL A 486 -1.40 8.26 0.40
CA VAL A 486 -1.24 6.90 0.93
C VAL A 486 -2.41 6.02 0.45
N GLN A 487 -2.08 4.79 0.05
CA GLN A 487 -3.07 3.87 -0.52
C GLN A 487 -2.93 2.45 0.05
N CYS A 488 -3.51 2.24 1.24
CA CYS A 488 -3.48 0.98 1.97
C CYS A 488 -4.09 -0.20 1.20
N ASN A 489 -5.19 0.01 0.47
CA ASN A 489 -5.85 -1.03 -0.31
C ASN A 489 -4.90 -1.68 -1.35
N TRP A 490 -4.07 -0.87 -2.02
CA TRP A 490 -3.10 -1.39 -2.99
C TRP A 490 -1.94 -2.09 -2.30
N GLY A 491 -1.45 -1.52 -1.20
CA GLY A 491 -0.39 -2.14 -0.39
C GLY A 491 -0.79 -3.53 0.12
N ALA A 492 -2.01 -3.68 0.62
CA ALA A 492 -2.52 -4.94 1.15
C ALA A 492 -2.69 -6.01 0.05
N ARG A 493 -3.20 -5.64 -1.13
CA ARG A 493 -3.39 -6.57 -2.25
C ARG A 493 -2.08 -7.09 -2.85
N HIS A 494 -1.00 -6.30 -2.83
CA HIS A 494 0.28 -6.69 -3.42
C HIS A 494 0.97 -7.84 -2.67
N LEU A 495 0.72 -7.98 -1.36
CA LEU A 495 1.34 -9.01 -0.52
C LEU A 495 0.66 -10.38 -0.67
N VAL A 496 -0.66 -10.42 -0.84
CA VAL A 496 -1.43 -11.65 -1.12
C VAL A 496 -0.95 -12.31 -2.42
N MET A 497 -0.87 -11.54 -3.51
CA MET A 497 -0.41 -12.07 -4.82
C MET A 497 1.08 -12.46 -4.85
N SER A 498 1.87 -12.01 -3.86
CA SER A 498 3.29 -12.38 -3.72
C SER A 498 3.48 -13.68 -2.93
N LYS A 499 2.52 -14.05 -2.07
CA LYS A 499 2.48 -15.36 -1.39
C LYS A 499 1.95 -16.47 -2.31
N ASP A 500 0.95 -16.18 -3.14
CA ASP A 500 0.39 -17.16 -4.09
C ASP A 500 1.43 -17.65 -5.11
N LYS A 501 2.40 -16.80 -5.48
CA LYS A 501 3.53 -17.17 -6.34
C LYS A 501 4.56 -18.09 -5.68
N LYS A 502 4.56 -18.22 -4.35
CA LYS A 502 5.46 -19.14 -3.64
C LYS A 502 4.86 -20.54 -3.46
N GLN A 503 3.55 -20.71 -3.68
CA GLN A 503 2.88 -22.01 -3.51
C GLN A 503 2.44 -22.68 -4.82
N ILE A 504 2.61 -22.04 -5.98
CA ILE A 504 2.32 -22.66 -7.28
C ILE A 504 3.42 -22.30 -8.26
N ASP A 505 4.44 -23.15 -8.38
CA ASP A 505 5.21 -23.33 -9.63
C ASP A 505 6.09 -24.59 -9.57
N THR A 506 5.55 -25.71 -10.04
CA THR A 506 6.32 -26.87 -10.54
C THR A 506 6.15 -27.07 -12.05
N THR A 507 5.74 -26.03 -12.79
CA THR A 507 5.68 -26.05 -14.26
C THR A 507 6.20 -24.74 -14.86
N PRO A 508 6.93 -24.77 -15.99
CA PRO A 508 7.51 -23.56 -16.56
C PRO A 508 6.42 -22.71 -17.26
N PRO A 509 6.38 -21.38 -17.06
CA PRO A 509 5.34 -20.54 -17.64
C PRO A 509 5.64 -20.13 -19.09
N ILE A 510 4.59 -20.14 -19.91
CA ILE A 510 4.51 -19.55 -21.24
C ILE A 510 4.41 -18.01 -21.07
N PRO A 511 5.10 -17.19 -21.89
CA PRO A 511 5.16 -15.75 -21.67
C PRO A 511 3.89 -15.05 -22.19
N THR A 512 3.00 -14.64 -21.29
CA THR A 512 1.99 -13.62 -21.57
C THR A 512 2.47 -12.24 -21.15
N ARG A 513 2.38 -11.31 -22.10
CA ARG A 513 2.76 -9.90 -21.99
C ARG A 513 1.67 -9.17 -21.20
N GLU A 514 2.08 -8.53 -20.10
CA GLU A 514 1.61 -7.26 -19.53
C GLU A 514 1.68 -7.32 -18.00
N LYS A 515 2.72 -6.67 -17.45
CA LYS A 515 2.79 -6.31 -16.03
C LYS A 515 3.08 -4.81 -15.97
N ILE A 516 2.02 -4.05 -15.74
CA ILE A 516 2.12 -2.66 -15.33
C ILE A 516 2.72 -2.67 -13.92
N LYS A 517 3.97 -2.20 -13.79
CA LYS A 517 4.67 -1.99 -12.52
C LYS A 517 4.49 -0.52 -12.12
N TYR A 518 3.82 -0.26 -11.00
CA TYR A 518 3.99 0.99 -10.25
C TYR A 518 4.31 0.62 -8.80
N GLN A 519 5.43 1.14 -8.30
CA GLN A 519 5.85 1.02 -6.90
C GLN A 519 4.92 1.90 -6.03
N VAL A 520 4.43 1.33 -4.92
CA VAL A 520 3.62 2.02 -3.91
C VAL A 520 4.51 2.35 -2.71
N ILE A 521 4.34 3.58 -2.23
CA ILE A 521 5.19 4.37 -1.33
C ILE A 521 6.55 4.59 -1.91
#